data_AF-A0A024TRN6-F1
#
_entry.id   AF-A0A024TRN6-F1
#
_cell.length_a   1.000
_cell.length_b   1.000
_cell.length_c   1.000
_cell.angle_alpha   90.00
_cell.angle_beta   90.00
_cell.angle_gamma   90.00
#
_symmetry.space_group_name_H-M   'P 1'
#
loop_
_entity.id
_entity.type
_entity.pdbx_description
1 polymer ?
#
loop_
_entity_poly.entity_id
_entity_poly.type
_entity_poly.pdbx_seq_one_letter_code
_entity_poly.pdbx_strand_id
1 'polypeptide(L)'
;MQSEEKSILPTSLSSPSTSVSDVSSTVVVHSYSLYVESDSRTRFPVETTAHYDPKTQEFILNSPTLTSRKWWPGGLCKTANHCVLHARLFLDGNDRGIEAFLVPLRDTATHRPFPGITLGDIGHKIGFQSVDNGFSVLDHVRIPSRNMLMRFAKVAPDGSFSKLPMDKLVYFNMVKIRVLVAVVCARYEAFLASCRLRRCIAVVVGHDHPIVVQY
;
A
#
# COMPACT_ATOMS: atom_id res chain seq x y z
N MET A 1 -1.55 31.91 38.71
CA MET A 1 -0.68 31.81 37.52
C MET A 1 -1.10 30.56 36.77
N GLN A 2 -2.18 30.66 35.99
CA GLN A 2 -2.68 29.59 35.14
C GLN A 2 -1.79 29.56 33.89
N SER A 3 -1.10 28.46 33.64
CA SER A 3 -0.36 28.24 32.39
C SER A 3 -1.11 27.19 31.58
N GLU A 4 -1.52 27.62 30.39
CA GLU A 4 -2.39 26.96 29.42
C GLU A 4 -1.86 25.58 28.97
N GLU A 5 -2.67 24.55 29.21
CA GLU A 5 -2.58 23.26 28.54
C GLU A 5 -3.23 23.41 27.15
N LYS A 6 -2.42 23.72 26.12
CA LYS A 6 -2.91 23.75 24.73
C LYS A 6 -3.18 22.32 24.28
N SER A 7 -4.46 21.98 24.20
CA SER A 7 -4.96 20.77 23.56
C SER A 7 -4.52 20.73 22.10
N ILE A 8 -3.67 19.76 21.76
CA ILE A 8 -3.25 19.48 20.39
C ILE A 8 -4.39 18.71 19.74
N LEU A 9 -5.33 19.42 19.11
CA LEU A 9 -6.33 18.80 18.26
C LEU A 9 -5.65 18.20 17.02
N PRO A 10 -5.98 16.95 16.61
CA PRO A 10 -5.43 16.38 15.37
C PRO A 10 -5.88 17.24 14.19
N THR A 11 -4.90 17.81 13.49
CA THR A 11 -5.12 18.70 12.35
C THR A 11 -5.77 17.90 11.22
N SER A 12 -6.97 18.29 10.80
CA SER A 12 -7.57 17.74 9.58
C SER A 12 -6.67 18.06 8.39
N LEU A 13 -6.36 17.05 7.58
CA LEU A 13 -5.65 17.21 6.32
C LEU A 13 -6.59 17.91 5.32
N SER A 14 -6.72 19.24 5.47
CA SER A 14 -7.60 20.06 4.65
C SER A 14 -6.84 20.70 3.47
N SER A 15 -7.12 20.13 2.28
CA SER A 15 -7.16 20.71 0.89
C SER A 15 -5.82 21.19 0.26
N PRO A 16 -5.64 21.15 -1.10
CA PRO A 16 -6.60 21.29 -2.20
C PRO A 16 -7.09 19.95 -2.75
N SER A 17 -8.05 20.00 -3.67
CA SER A 17 -8.60 18.86 -4.41
C SER A 17 -7.50 17.89 -4.86
N THR A 18 -7.35 16.75 -4.19
CA THR A 18 -6.55 15.64 -4.72
C THR A 18 -7.29 15.10 -5.93
N SER A 19 -7.06 15.74 -7.07
CA SER A 19 -7.57 15.29 -8.36
C SER A 19 -6.86 13.98 -8.68
N VAL A 20 -7.51 13.06 -9.40
CA VAL A 20 -6.85 11.82 -9.84
C VAL A 20 -5.59 12.12 -10.69
N SER A 21 -5.47 13.34 -11.21
CA SER A 21 -4.29 13.87 -11.92
C SER A 21 -3.07 14.20 -11.03
N ASP A 22 -3.23 14.49 -9.74
CA ASP A 22 -2.10 14.81 -8.83
C ASP A 22 -1.38 13.55 -8.28
N VAL A 23 -1.80 12.37 -8.75
CA VAL A 23 -1.51 11.04 -8.20
C VAL A 23 -0.20 10.45 -8.76
N SER A 24 0.63 11.26 -9.44
CA SER A 24 1.83 10.81 -10.17
C SER A 24 2.84 9.99 -9.33
N SER A 25 2.82 10.16 -8.00
CA SER A 25 3.67 9.46 -7.02
C SER A 25 2.85 8.69 -5.96
N THR A 26 1.75 8.06 -6.39
CA THR A 26 0.89 7.27 -5.49
C THR A 26 1.32 5.81 -5.46
N VAL A 27 1.62 5.33 -4.26
CA VAL A 27 1.91 3.92 -4.01
C VAL A 27 0.67 3.24 -3.47
N VAL A 28 0.26 2.14 -4.09
CA VAL A 28 -0.82 1.34 -3.50
C VAL A 28 -0.25 0.58 -2.30
N VAL A 29 -0.67 0.98 -1.09
CA VAL A 29 -0.26 0.35 0.17
C VAL A 29 -1.25 -0.75 0.51
N HIS A 30 -1.01 -1.92 -0.06
CA HIS A 30 -1.58 -3.15 0.48
C HIS A 30 -0.71 -3.59 1.65
N SER A 31 -1.29 -3.63 2.84
CA SER A 31 -0.73 -4.44 3.91
C SER A 31 -1.53 -5.72 3.98
N TYR A 32 -0.87 -6.83 3.67
CA TYR A 32 -1.24 -8.09 4.28
C TYR A 32 -0.55 -8.05 5.64
N SER A 33 -1.30 -7.97 6.74
CA SER A 33 -0.70 -8.27 8.05
C SER A 33 -0.30 -9.74 7.99
N LEU A 34 0.98 -10.00 7.71
CA LEU A 34 1.56 -11.35 7.65
C LEU A 34 1.58 -12.01 9.04
N TYR A 35 1.36 -11.23 10.10
CA TYR A 35 1.33 -11.65 11.48
C TYR A 35 0.06 -11.15 12.15
N VAL A 36 -1.07 -11.80 11.86
CA VAL A 36 -2.17 -11.86 12.82
C VAL A 36 -2.26 -13.32 13.20
N GLU A 37 -1.79 -13.63 14.40
CA GLU A 37 -2.17 -14.85 15.10
C GLU A 37 -3.69 -14.94 15.01
N SER A 38 -4.19 -16.04 14.49
CA SER A 38 -5.59 -16.22 14.10
C SER A 38 -6.53 -16.06 15.31
N ASP A 39 -6.86 -14.83 15.69
CA ASP A 39 -8.03 -14.59 16.51
C ASP A 39 -9.24 -14.89 15.63
N SER A 40 -9.99 -15.92 16.00
CA SER A 40 -11.16 -16.44 15.29
C SER A 40 -12.30 -15.41 15.15
N ARG A 41 -12.14 -14.21 15.73
CA ARG A 41 -13.10 -13.11 15.71
C ARG A 41 -12.99 -12.18 14.50
N THR A 42 -11.87 -12.17 13.77
CA THR A 42 -11.70 -11.25 12.62
C THR A 42 -11.83 -11.99 11.29
N ARG A 43 -12.88 -11.65 10.52
CA ARG A 43 -13.15 -12.23 9.19
C ARG A 43 -12.08 -11.90 8.14
N PHE A 44 -11.26 -10.87 8.37
CA PHE A 44 -10.15 -10.47 7.50
C PHE A 44 -8.92 -10.08 8.34
N PRO A 45 -7.69 -10.43 7.91
CA PRO A 45 -6.45 -10.18 8.65
C PRO A 45 -5.94 -8.75 8.46
N VAL A 46 -6.79 -7.74 8.66
CA VAL A 46 -6.41 -6.31 8.65
C VAL A 46 -6.96 -5.66 9.90
N GLU A 47 -6.07 -5.09 10.72
CA GLU A 47 -6.43 -4.47 11.99
C GLU A 47 -6.57 -2.94 11.91
N THR A 48 -6.02 -2.31 10.88
CA THR A 48 -6.14 -0.85 10.67
C THR A 48 -7.62 -0.47 10.54
N THR A 49 -8.07 0.53 11.29
CA THR A 49 -9.47 0.95 11.31
C THR A 49 -9.67 2.30 10.64
N ALA A 50 -10.86 2.50 10.10
CA ALA A 50 -11.35 3.74 9.51
C ALA A 50 -12.73 4.03 10.09
N HIS A 51 -12.82 4.98 11.02
CA HIS A 51 -14.09 5.39 11.62
C HIS A 51 -14.65 6.61 10.90
N TYR A 52 -15.89 6.54 10.43
CA TYR A 52 -16.56 7.70 9.84
C TYR A 52 -17.10 8.62 10.91
N ASP A 53 -16.84 9.92 10.78
CA ASP A 53 -17.41 10.98 11.61
C ASP A 53 -18.41 11.80 10.76
N PRO A 54 -19.73 11.63 10.96
CA PRO A 54 -20.75 12.36 10.20
C PRO A 54 -20.71 13.88 10.40
N LYS A 55 -20.19 14.36 11.54
CA LYS A 55 -20.17 15.80 11.85
C LYS A 55 -19.14 16.54 11.01
N THR A 56 -17.99 15.92 10.80
CA THR A 56 -16.88 16.48 10.02
C THR A 56 -16.83 15.95 8.59
N GLN A 57 -17.59 14.89 8.29
CA GLN A 57 -17.55 14.16 7.02
C GLN A 57 -16.14 13.64 6.70
N GLU A 58 -15.45 13.15 7.72
CA GLU A 58 -14.10 12.63 7.65
C GLU A 58 -14.02 11.16 8.08
N PHE A 59 -13.00 10.47 7.61
CA PHE A 59 -12.58 9.19 8.15
C PHE A 59 -11.38 9.39 9.06
N ILE A 60 -11.45 8.81 10.25
CA ILE A 60 -10.35 8.76 11.22
C ILE A 60 -9.67 7.40 11.06
N LEU A 61 -8.45 7.42 10.53
CA LEU A 61 -7.63 6.24 10.28
C LEU A 61 -6.69 5.98 11.45
N ASN A 62 -6.65 4.75 11.93
CA ASN A 62 -5.81 4.38 13.06
C ASN A 62 -5.16 2.99 12.92
N SER A 63 -3.93 2.88 13.40
CA SER A 63 -3.19 1.63 13.59
C SER A 63 -3.13 1.30 15.10
N PRO A 64 -4.12 0.58 15.65
CA PRO A 64 -4.27 0.40 17.10
C PRO A 64 -3.16 -0.44 17.74
N THR A 65 -2.59 -1.40 17.00
CA THR A 65 -1.63 -2.38 17.51
C THR A 65 -0.34 -2.36 16.70
N LEU A 66 0.74 -2.95 17.24
CA LEU A 66 2.00 -3.10 16.51
C LEU A 66 1.83 -3.94 15.22
N THR A 67 0.93 -4.91 15.23
CA THR A 67 0.60 -5.80 14.11
C THR A 67 -0.31 -5.15 13.05
N SER A 68 -0.98 -4.04 13.42
CA SER A 68 -1.78 -3.23 12.50
C SER A 68 -0.98 -2.30 11.59
N ARG A 69 0.34 -2.20 11.80
CA ARG A 69 1.25 -1.41 10.96
C ARG A 69 1.29 -1.99 9.55
N LYS A 70 1.32 -1.12 8.55
CA LYS A 70 1.54 -1.58 7.18
C LYS A 70 3.02 -1.92 7.01
N TRP A 71 3.32 -3.04 6.38
CA TRP A 71 4.69 -3.57 6.29
C TRP A 71 4.93 -4.23 4.93
N TRP A 72 6.07 -3.92 4.28
CA TRP A 72 6.46 -4.29 2.90
C TRP A 72 6.04 -3.42 1.70
N PRO A 73 5.16 -2.41 1.75
CA PRO A 73 4.85 -1.63 0.54
C PRO A 73 6.12 -0.99 -0.06
N GLY A 74 6.42 -1.32 -1.32
CA GLY A 74 7.53 -0.74 -2.06
C GLY A 74 7.24 0.72 -2.42
N GLY A 75 8.22 1.61 -2.33
CA GLY A 75 8.00 3.05 -2.51
C GLY A 75 7.57 3.78 -1.24
N LEU A 76 7.14 3.08 -0.19
CA LEU A 76 6.54 3.71 1.00
C LEU A 76 7.57 4.42 1.89
N CYS A 77 8.80 3.90 1.95
CA CYS A 77 9.78 4.44 2.89
C CYS A 77 10.21 5.85 2.49
N LYS A 78 10.57 6.09 1.22
CA LYS A 78 11.22 7.35 0.81
C LYS A 78 10.55 8.02 -0.37
N THR A 79 9.79 7.32 -1.19
CA THR A 79 9.39 7.86 -2.50
C THR A 79 7.94 8.34 -2.56
N ALA A 80 7.01 7.63 -1.91
CA ALA A 80 5.58 7.87 -2.03
C ALA A 80 5.11 9.11 -1.27
N ASN A 81 4.35 9.97 -1.94
CA ASN A 81 3.65 11.09 -1.32
C ASN A 81 2.22 10.77 -0.93
N HIS A 82 1.60 9.85 -1.66
CA HIS A 82 0.24 9.39 -1.42
C HIS A 82 0.21 7.88 -1.39
N CYS A 83 -0.76 7.31 -0.68
CA CYS A 83 -1.03 5.90 -0.76
C CYS A 83 -2.49 5.52 -0.83
N VAL A 84 -2.76 4.35 -1.39
CA VAL A 84 -4.05 3.67 -1.23
C VAL A 84 -3.94 2.71 -0.05
N LEU A 85 -4.56 3.05 1.06
CA LEU A 85 -4.59 2.30 2.30
C LEU A 85 -5.83 1.42 2.38
N HIS A 86 -5.66 0.14 2.71
CA HIS A 86 -6.77 -0.74 3.06
C HIS A 86 -6.99 -0.78 4.57
N ALA A 87 -8.21 -0.45 5.01
CA ALA A 87 -8.61 -0.41 6.41
C ALA A 87 -10.05 -0.93 6.60
N ARG A 88 -10.38 -1.37 7.82
CA ARG A 88 -11.73 -1.78 8.20
C ARG A 88 -12.60 -0.55 8.41
N LEU A 89 -13.68 -0.46 7.65
CA LEU A 89 -14.62 0.64 7.71
C LEU A 89 -15.62 0.42 8.84
N PHE A 90 -15.68 1.36 9.78
CA PHE A 90 -16.66 1.40 10.86
C PHE A 90 -17.62 2.57 10.67
N LEU A 91 -18.92 2.25 10.63
CA LEU A 91 -20.03 3.21 10.57
C LEU A 91 -20.95 2.98 11.76
N ASP A 92 -21.10 3.97 12.64
CA ASP A 92 -21.89 3.87 13.87
C ASP A 92 -21.57 2.62 14.70
N GLY A 93 -20.27 2.28 14.80
CA GLY A 93 -19.79 1.10 15.50
C GLY A 93 -19.93 -0.23 14.74
N ASN A 94 -20.57 -0.24 13.57
CA ASN A 94 -20.72 -1.44 12.74
C ASN A 94 -19.57 -1.59 11.76
N ASP A 95 -18.92 -2.76 11.77
CA ASP A 95 -17.89 -3.12 10.78
C ASP A 95 -18.53 -3.46 9.43
N ARG A 96 -18.15 -2.70 8.40
CA ARG A 96 -18.62 -2.86 7.01
C ARG A 96 -17.62 -3.60 6.11
N GLY A 97 -16.51 -4.07 6.68
CA GLY A 97 -15.46 -4.80 5.98
C GLY A 97 -14.31 -3.90 5.55
N ILE A 98 -13.45 -4.43 4.67
CA ILE A 98 -12.25 -3.73 4.20
C ILE A 98 -12.60 -2.84 3.02
N GLU A 99 -12.26 -1.56 3.14
CA GLU A 99 -12.37 -0.58 2.08
C GLU A 99 -11.03 0.11 1.82
N ALA A 100 -10.93 0.79 0.68
CA ALA A 100 -9.72 1.45 0.23
C ALA A 100 -9.83 2.97 0.34
N PHE A 101 -8.79 3.60 0.88
CA PHE A 101 -8.73 5.03 1.17
C PHE A 101 -7.47 5.63 0.55
N LEU A 102 -7.61 6.75 -0.15
CA LEU A 102 -6.49 7.56 -0.63
C LEU A 102 -5.99 8.45 0.52
N VAL A 103 -4.80 8.15 1.02
CA VAL A 103 -4.21 8.85 2.16
C VAL A 103 -2.99 9.65 1.69
N PRO A 104 -2.96 10.98 1.88
CA PRO A 104 -1.74 11.74 1.69
C PRO A 104 -0.77 11.40 2.83
N LEU A 105 0.42 10.94 2.48
CA LEU A 105 1.47 10.54 3.42
C LEU A 105 2.44 11.67 3.73
N ARG A 106 2.79 12.45 2.69
CA ARG A 106 3.80 13.51 2.74
C ARG A 106 3.31 14.75 2.02
N ASP A 107 3.79 15.89 2.47
CA ASP A 107 3.68 17.14 1.74
C ASP A 107 4.48 17.07 0.44
N THR A 108 3.87 17.40 -0.69
CA THR A 108 4.49 17.34 -2.01
C THR A 108 5.60 18.38 -2.22
N ALA A 109 5.59 19.48 -1.46
CA ALA A 109 6.61 20.52 -1.55
C ALA A 109 7.83 20.20 -0.68
N THR A 110 7.61 19.76 0.56
CA THR A 110 8.69 19.54 1.53
C THR A 110 9.11 18.08 1.69
N HIS A 111 8.33 17.15 1.16
CA HIS A 111 8.49 15.69 1.28
C HIS A 111 8.45 15.16 2.73
N ARG A 112 7.99 15.99 3.67
CA ARG A 112 7.88 15.64 5.09
C ARG A 112 6.58 14.88 5.35
N PRO A 113 6.60 13.84 6.21
CA PRO A 113 5.39 13.13 6.58
C PRO A 113 4.42 14.05 7.31
N PHE A 114 3.12 13.86 7.07
CA PHE A 114 2.10 14.59 7.80
C PHE A 114 2.03 14.16 9.28
N PRO A 115 1.54 15.03 10.19
CA PRO A 115 1.33 14.67 11.59
C PRO A 115 0.46 13.42 11.74
N GLY A 116 0.81 12.57 12.71
CA GLY A 116 0.13 11.28 12.94
C GLY A 116 0.52 10.16 11.97
N ILE A 117 1.37 10.44 10.96
CA ILE A 117 1.89 9.43 10.03
C ILE A 117 3.36 9.14 10.35
N THR A 118 3.63 7.94 10.81
CA THR A 118 5.01 7.46 10.99
C THR A 118 5.39 6.55 9.81
N LEU A 119 6.50 6.87 9.15
CA LEU A 119 7.04 6.11 8.02
C LEU A 119 8.48 5.69 8.33
N GLY A 120 8.89 4.52 7.83
CA GLY A 120 10.27 4.06 7.97
C GLY A 120 10.64 2.96 6.97
N ASP A 121 11.93 2.64 6.92
CA ASP A 121 12.49 1.55 6.12
C ASP A 121 12.40 0.25 6.92
N ILE A 122 12.12 -0.86 6.25
CA ILE A 122 12.17 -2.19 6.89
C ILE A 122 13.59 -2.75 6.94
N GLY A 123 14.52 -2.16 6.17
CA GLY A 123 15.94 -2.49 6.18
C GLY A 123 16.37 -3.43 5.06
N HIS A 124 17.45 -4.16 5.34
CA HIS A 124 18.12 -5.01 4.36
C HIS A 124 17.27 -6.23 3.99
N LYS A 125 17.17 -6.49 2.68
CA LYS A 125 16.40 -7.61 2.11
C LYS A 125 17.34 -8.65 1.50
N ILE A 126 16.87 -9.83 1.12
CA ILE A 126 17.70 -10.79 0.35
C ILE A 126 17.88 -10.35 -1.12
N GLY A 127 16.93 -9.56 -1.62
CA GLY A 127 16.91 -9.01 -2.97
C GLY A 127 16.06 -7.73 -3.01
N PHE A 128 15.95 -7.09 -4.17
CA PHE A 128 15.21 -5.83 -4.32
C PHE A 128 15.72 -4.69 -3.42
N GLN A 129 17.05 -4.60 -3.22
CA GLN A 129 17.66 -3.51 -2.42
C GLN A 129 17.37 -2.11 -2.99
N SER A 130 17.15 -2.02 -4.30
CA SER A 130 16.78 -0.78 -4.98
C SER A 130 15.34 -0.33 -4.66
N VAL A 131 14.52 -1.19 -4.05
CA VAL A 131 13.16 -0.86 -3.66
C VAL A 131 13.16 -0.46 -2.18
N ASP A 132 12.65 0.73 -1.92
CA ASP A 132 12.49 1.35 -0.60
C ASP A 132 11.21 0.84 0.08
N ASN A 133 11.15 -0.47 0.31
CA ASN A 133 10.07 -1.08 1.08
C ASN A 133 10.03 -0.48 2.48
N GLY A 134 8.87 0.00 2.87
CA GLY A 134 8.70 0.67 4.15
C GLY A 134 7.63 0.08 5.03
N PHE A 135 7.48 0.69 6.19
CA PHE A 135 6.34 0.53 7.06
C PHE A 135 5.60 1.85 7.27
N SER A 136 4.31 1.77 7.58
CA SER A 136 3.53 2.92 8.02
C SER A 136 2.70 2.64 9.27
N VAL A 137 2.61 3.64 10.13
CA VAL A 137 1.76 3.67 11.32
C VAL A 137 0.92 4.93 11.24
N LEU A 138 -0.38 4.77 11.42
CA LEU A 138 -1.32 5.90 11.46
C LEU A 138 -1.81 6.09 12.88
N ASP A 139 -1.75 7.32 13.37
CA ASP A 139 -2.28 7.74 14.67
C ASP A 139 -3.37 8.79 14.42
N HIS A 140 -4.64 8.35 14.53
CA HIS A 140 -5.84 9.17 14.38
C HIS A 140 -5.82 10.17 13.21
N VAL A 141 -5.35 9.72 12.04
CA VAL A 141 -5.19 10.54 10.86
C VAL A 141 -6.54 10.80 10.21
N ARG A 142 -6.89 12.07 10.02
CA ARG A 142 -8.17 12.49 9.43
C ARG A 142 -8.06 12.72 7.93
N ILE A 143 -8.91 12.04 7.17
CA ILE A 143 -9.04 12.24 5.72
C ILE A 143 -10.49 12.58 5.34
N PRO A 144 -10.74 13.44 4.34
CA PRO A 144 -12.10 13.74 3.89
C PRO A 144 -12.83 12.51 3.34
N SER A 145 -14.16 12.49 3.41
CA SER A 145 -14.99 11.37 2.91
C SER A 145 -14.72 11.02 1.44
N ARG A 146 -14.47 12.03 0.59
CA ARG A 146 -14.14 11.84 -0.85
C ARG A 146 -12.88 11.00 -1.10
N ASN A 147 -12.01 10.83 -0.10
CA ASN A 147 -10.79 10.06 -0.23
C ASN A 147 -11.04 8.54 -0.17
N MET A 148 -12.24 8.09 0.21
CA MET A 148 -12.63 6.69 0.04
C MET A 148 -12.86 6.36 -1.45
N LEU A 149 -12.34 5.23 -1.92
CA LEU A 149 -12.49 4.81 -3.32
C LEU A 149 -13.87 4.21 -3.58
N MET A 150 -14.87 5.08 -3.75
CA MET A 150 -16.29 4.71 -3.71
C MET A 150 -16.88 4.11 -5.00
N ARG A 151 -16.09 3.37 -5.80
CA ARG A 151 -16.61 2.77 -7.05
C ARG A 151 -17.58 1.61 -6.79
N PHE A 152 -17.33 0.81 -5.76
CA PHE A 152 -18.09 -0.41 -5.46
C PHE A 152 -18.85 -0.36 -4.13
N ALA A 153 -18.35 0.41 -3.17
CA ALA A 153 -18.99 0.70 -1.90
C ALA A 153 -19.02 2.22 -1.70
N LYS A 154 -20.15 2.77 -1.26
CA LYS A 154 -20.34 4.20 -1.06
C LYS A 154 -20.80 4.47 0.36
N VAL A 155 -20.23 5.53 0.94
CA VAL A 155 -20.68 6.12 2.19
C VAL A 155 -21.23 7.49 1.84
N ALA A 156 -22.53 7.70 2.05
CA ALA A 156 -23.14 9.01 1.86
C ALA A 156 -22.84 9.93 3.06
N PRO A 157 -23.02 11.26 2.92
CA PRO A 157 -22.69 12.21 3.98
C PRO A 157 -23.41 11.95 5.31
N ASP A 158 -24.60 11.36 5.25
CA ASP A 158 -25.42 10.95 6.40
C ASP A 158 -24.91 9.69 7.12
N GLY A 159 -23.86 9.04 6.59
CA GLY A 159 -23.33 7.78 7.10
C GLY A 159 -24.01 6.53 6.51
N SER A 160 -24.96 6.69 5.59
CA SER A 160 -25.60 5.53 4.95
C SER A 160 -24.63 4.80 4.02
N PHE A 161 -24.62 3.47 4.11
CA PHE A 161 -23.73 2.60 3.36
C PHE A 161 -24.49 1.89 2.24
N SER A 162 -23.97 1.97 1.01
CA SER A 162 -24.48 1.19 -0.12
C SER A 162 -23.36 0.45 -0.80
N LYS A 163 -23.57 -0.83 -1.10
CA LYS A 163 -22.59 -1.67 -1.80
C LYS A 163 -23.22 -2.24 -3.06
N LEU A 164 -22.51 -2.17 -4.17
CA LEU A 164 -22.96 -2.78 -5.41
C LEU A 164 -22.96 -4.31 -5.29
N PRO A 165 -23.95 -5.01 -5.88
CA PRO A 165 -24.03 -6.48 -5.82
C PRO A 165 -22.92 -7.20 -6.60
N MET A 166 -22.09 -6.49 -7.36
CA MET A 166 -21.02 -7.05 -8.19
C MET A 166 -19.68 -7.19 -7.43
N ASP A 167 -19.66 -8.01 -6.38
CA ASP A 167 -18.46 -8.28 -5.57
C ASP A 167 -17.34 -9.00 -6.35
N LYS A 168 -17.68 -9.73 -7.42
CA LYS A 168 -16.72 -10.53 -8.20
C LYS A 168 -15.71 -9.69 -8.99
N LEU A 169 -16.05 -8.45 -9.36
CA LEU A 169 -15.16 -7.59 -10.15
C LEU A 169 -13.94 -7.12 -9.36
N VAL A 170 -14.02 -7.09 -8.03
CA VAL A 170 -12.89 -6.72 -7.15
C VAL A 170 -11.72 -7.71 -7.32
N TYR A 171 -12.00 -8.98 -7.64
CA TYR A 171 -10.98 -10.00 -7.89
C TYR A 171 -10.27 -9.86 -9.24
N PHE A 172 -10.76 -9.02 -10.16
CA PHE A 172 -10.16 -8.86 -11.48
C PHE A 172 -8.69 -8.46 -11.41
N ASN A 173 -8.35 -7.51 -10.53
CA ASN A 173 -6.96 -7.09 -10.33
C ASN A 173 -6.09 -8.23 -9.77
N MET A 174 -6.61 -9.05 -8.86
CA MET A 174 -5.89 -10.20 -8.33
C MET A 174 -5.58 -11.23 -9.42
N VAL A 175 -6.55 -11.52 -10.30
CA VAL A 175 -6.32 -12.43 -11.45
C VAL A 175 -5.31 -11.84 -12.43
N LYS A 176 -5.47 -10.57 -12.79
CA LYS A 176 -4.57 -9.87 -13.71
C LYS A 176 -3.11 -9.89 -13.23
N ILE A 177 -2.88 -9.59 -11.96
CA ILE A 177 -1.53 -9.58 -11.37
C ILE A 177 -0.95 -11.01 -11.33
N ARG A 178 -1.74 -12.02 -10.99
CA ARG A 178 -1.26 -13.43 -10.99
C ARG A 178 -0.84 -13.89 -12.39
N VAL A 179 -1.61 -13.54 -13.42
CA VAL A 179 -1.25 -13.83 -14.81
C VAL A 179 0.05 -13.10 -15.21
N LEU A 180 0.20 -11.83 -14.80
CA LEU A 180 1.42 -11.08 -15.05
C LEU A 180 2.65 -11.74 -14.43
N VAL A 181 2.55 -12.23 -13.19
CA VAL A 181 3.66 -12.95 -12.52
C VAL A 181 4.07 -14.18 -13.33
N ALA A 182 3.12 -14.98 -13.79
CA ALA A 182 3.42 -16.16 -14.62
C ALA A 182 4.15 -15.79 -15.92
N VAL A 183 3.70 -14.74 -16.62
CA VAL A 183 4.34 -14.25 -17.84
C VAL A 183 5.76 -13.75 -17.57
N VAL A 184 5.98 -13.03 -16.47
CA VAL A 184 7.30 -12.53 -16.08
C VAL A 184 8.25 -13.69 -15.78
N CYS A 185 7.81 -14.70 -15.02
CA CYS A 185 8.61 -15.90 -14.76
C CYS A 185 9.03 -16.61 -16.05
N ALA A 186 8.10 -16.83 -16.98
CA ALA A 186 8.39 -17.47 -18.26
C ALA A 186 9.45 -16.71 -19.09
N ARG A 187 9.42 -15.36 -19.06
CA ARG A 187 10.43 -14.52 -19.72
C ARG A 187 11.81 -14.66 -19.09
N TYR A 188 11.89 -14.68 -17.75
CA TYR A 188 13.15 -14.87 -17.05
C TYR A 188 13.75 -16.27 -17.32
N GLU A 189 12.92 -17.31 -17.34
CA GLU A 189 13.35 -18.66 -17.66
C GLU A 189 13.89 -18.75 -19.10
N ALA A 190 13.18 -18.18 -20.07
CA ALA A 190 13.63 -18.13 -21.47
C ALA A 190 14.98 -17.39 -21.60
N PHE A 191 15.15 -16.28 -20.89
CA PHE A 191 16.41 -15.55 -20.86
C PHE A 191 17.55 -16.40 -20.29
N LEU A 192 17.35 -17.03 -19.12
CA LEU A 192 18.35 -17.89 -18.50
C LEU A 192 18.69 -19.11 -19.36
N ALA A 193 17.69 -19.72 -20.00
CA ALA A 193 17.89 -20.82 -20.94
C ALA A 193 18.76 -20.39 -22.13
N SER A 194 18.53 -19.18 -22.68
CA SER A 194 19.34 -18.64 -23.77
C SER A 194 20.80 -18.41 -23.37
N CYS A 195 21.05 -17.89 -22.16
CA CYS A 195 22.40 -17.70 -21.64
C CYS A 195 23.12 -19.04 -21.43
N ARG A 196 22.40 -20.03 -20.88
CA ARG A 196 22.94 -21.39 -20.68
C ARG A 196 23.27 -22.06 -22.01
N LEU A 197 22.37 -22.00 -22.98
CA LEU A 197 22.59 -22.56 -24.32
C LEU A 197 23.82 -21.93 -24.99
N ARG A 198 23.95 -20.59 -24.92
CA ARG A 198 25.12 -19.88 -25.46
C ARG A 198 26.43 -20.34 -24.80
N ARG A 199 26.43 -20.53 -23.47
CA ARG A 199 27.59 -21.05 -22.75
C ARG A 199 27.92 -22.49 -23.15
N CYS A 200 26.93 -23.36 -23.31
CA CYS A 200 27.14 -24.74 -23.75
C CYS A 200 27.76 -24.79 -25.15
N ILE A 201 27.23 -24.01 -26.11
CA ILE A 201 27.79 -23.94 -27.47
C ILE A 201 29.24 -23.45 -27.44
N ALA A 202 29.55 -22.41 -26.66
CA ALA A 202 30.92 -21.90 -26.53
C ALA A 202 31.90 -22.96 -25.97
N VAL A 203 31.45 -23.78 -25.00
CA VAL A 203 32.28 -24.87 -24.45
C VAL A 203 32.50 -25.97 -25.48
N VAL A 204 31.47 -26.38 -26.23
CA VAL A 204 31.58 -27.42 -27.26
C VAL A 204 32.49 -26.96 -28.40
N VAL A 205 32.26 -25.77 -28.95
CA VAL A 205 33.08 -25.22 -30.05
C VAL A 205 34.52 -24.94 -29.62
N GLY A 206 34.74 -24.49 -28.38
CA GLY A 206 36.08 -24.26 -27.83
C GLY A 206 36.88 -25.55 -27.56
N HIS A 207 36.21 -26.71 -27.51
CA HIS A 207 36.87 -28.00 -27.33
C HIS A 207 37.36 -28.60 -28.66
N ASP A 208 36.69 -28.28 -29.77
CA ASP A 208 37.07 -28.77 -31.12
C ASP A 208 38.08 -27.87 -31.84
N HIS A 209 38.22 -26.61 -31.42
CA HIS A 209 39.27 -25.70 -31.90
C HIS A 209 39.88 -24.92 -30.73
N PRO A 210 41.13 -25.21 -30.31
CA PRO A 210 41.84 -24.32 -29.40
C PRO A 210 42.09 -23.00 -30.16
N ILE A 211 41.30 -21.98 -29.85
CA ILE A 211 41.57 -20.62 -30.31
C ILE A 211 42.84 -20.18 -29.61
N VAL A 212 43.98 -20.34 -30.30
CA VAL A 212 45.25 -19.72 -29.92
C VAL A 212 45.06 -18.21 -30.12
N VAL A 213 44.63 -17.52 -29.06
CA VAL A 213 44.76 -16.06 -29.00
C VAL A 213 46.26 -15.78 -28.82
N GLN A 214 46.97 -15.59 -29.93
CA GLN A 214 48.31 -15.00 -29.89
C GLN A 214 48.15 -13.51 -29.56
N TYR A 215 48.72 -13.10 -28.43
CA TYR A 215 48.98 -11.71 -28.09
C TYR A 215 50.19 -11.19 -28.89
#